data_AF-A0A8T4J943-F1
#
_entry.id   AF-A0A8T4J943-F1
#
_cell.length_a   1.000
_cell.length_b   1.000
_cell.length_c   1.000
_cell.angle_alpha   90.00
_cell.angle_beta   90.00
_cell.angle_gamma   90.00
#
_symmetry.space_group_name_H-M   'P 1'
#
loop_
_entity.id
_entity.type
_entity.pdbx_description
1 polymer ?
#
loop_
_entity_poly.entity_id
_entity_poly.type
_entity_poly.pdbx_seq_one_letter_code
_entity_poly.pdbx_strand_id
1 'polypeptide(L)' 'MDQRTSERSAGATTEFERDVFTLLLETVRTVAKQERDDIGTESLLSALVAGDSAAGSAIAPGMKAAGTLGGSIGVR' A
#
# COMPACT_ATOMS: atom_id res chain seq x y z
N MET A 1 24.30 -19.55 29.77
CA MET A 1 22.88 -19.71 29.40
C MET A 1 22.26 -18.34 29.59
N ASP A 2 22.38 -17.48 28.57
CA ASP A 2 22.11 -16.05 28.67
C ASP A 2 20.76 -15.72 28.02
N GLN A 3 19.73 -15.61 28.86
CA GLN A 3 18.36 -15.23 28.51
C GLN A 3 18.23 -13.69 28.37
N ARG A 4 19.00 -13.04 27.49
CA ARG A 4 18.94 -11.56 27.38
C ARG A 4 18.79 -11.00 25.96
N THR A 5 18.08 -11.71 25.08
CA THR A 5 17.81 -11.21 23.72
C THR A 5 16.38 -11.43 23.22
N SER A 6 15.39 -11.62 24.10
CA SER A 6 14.00 -11.84 23.67
C SER A 6 13.04 -10.65 23.80
N GLU A 7 13.48 -9.47 24.24
CA GLU A 7 12.58 -8.33 24.56
C GLU A 7 12.84 -7.04 23.75
N ARG A 8 13.24 -7.15 22.47
CA ARG A 8 13.42 -5.94 21.63
C ARG A 8 12.60 -5.90 20.34
N SER A 9 11.49 -6.63 20.28
CA SER A 9 10.62 -6.62 19.08
C SER A 9 9.15 -6.35 19.40
N ALA A 10 8.86 -5.61 20.48
CA ALA A 10 7.49 -5.24 20.86
C ALA A 10 7.09 -3.80 20.44
N GLY A 11 7.88 -3.14 19.61
CA GLY A 11 7.63 -1.74 19.23
C GLY A 11 8.33 -1.28 17.96
N ALA A 12 8.69 -2.19 17.06
CA ALA A 12 9.19 -1.81 15.75
C ALA A 12 7.99 -1.34 14.90
N THR A 13 7.64 -0.06 14.99
CA THR A 13 6.93 0.58 13.88
C THR A 13 7.79 0.35 12.65
N THR A 14 7.28 -0.40 11.67
CA THR A 14 7.98 -0.59 10.40
C THR A 14 8.22 0.79 9.81
N GLU A 15 9.46 1.27 9.89
CA GLU A 15 9.84 2.52 9.27
C GLU A 15 9.97 2.26 7.78
N PHE A 16 9.10 2.89 7.01
CA PHE A 16 9.22 2.89 5.57
C PHE A 16 10.39 3.78 5.16
N GLU A 17 11.12 3.35 4.14
CA GLU A 17 12.09 4.24 3.49
C GLU A 17 11.40 5.52 3.03
N ARG A 18 12.14 6.64 3.03
CA ARG A 18 11.59 7.96 2.71
C ARG A 18 10.92 7.99 1.35
N ASP A 19 11.47 7.26 0.39
CA ASP A 19 10.96 7.20 -0.98
C ASP A 19 9.63 6.44 -1.04
N VAL A 20 9.48 5.37 -0.25
CA VAL A 20 8.21 4.65 -0.10
C VAL A 20 7.14 5.52 0.56
N PHE A 21 7.52 6.26 1.60
CA PHE A 21 6.59 7.18 2.27
C PHE A 21 6.17 8.35 1.36
N THR A 22 7.09 8.86 0.54
CA THR A 22 6.82 9.92 -0.44
C THR A 22 5.83 9.43 -1.50
N LEU A 23 6.08 8.24 -2.06
CA LEU A 23 5.19 7.60 -3.03
C LEU A 23 3.78 7.37 -2.46
N LEU A 24 3.70 6.91 -1.21
CA LEU A 24 2.41 6.71 -0.53
C LEU A 24 1.66 8.05 -0.39
N LEU A 25 2.33 9.11 0.05
CA LEU A 25 1.73 10.44 0.19
C LEU A 25 1.21 10.98 -1.13
N GLU A 26 1.98 10.85 -2.22
CA GLU A 26 1.56 11.29 -3.55
C GLU A 26 0.36 10.51 -4.07
N THR A 27 0.34 9.19 -3.82
CA THR A 27 -0.80 8.32 -4.16
C THR A 27 -2.06 8.72 -3.40
N VAL A 28 -1.96 8.93 -2.07
CA VAL A 28 -3.07 9.38 -1.22
C VAL A 28 -3.60 10.73 -1.69
N ARG A 29 -2.72 11.69 -1.99
CA ARG A 29 -3.13 13.02 -2.50
C ARG A 29 -3.90 12.91 -3.81
N THR A 30 -3.50 11.98 -4.68
CA THR A 30 -4.19 11.75 -5.95
C THR A 30 -5.59 11.19 -5.73
N VAL A 31 -5.76 10.26 -4.79
CA VAL A 31 -7.08 9.70 -4.45
C VAL A 31 -7.96 10.71 -3.72
N ALA A 32 -7.39 11.50 -2.81
CA ALA A 32 -8.13 12.52 -2.06
C ALA A 32 -8.77 13.59 -2.97
N LYS A 33 -8.14 13.89 -4.12
CA LYS A 33 -8.70 14.79 -5.14
C LYS A 33 -9.95 14.25 -5.82
N GLN A 34 -10.26 12.96 -5.68
CA GLN A 34 -11.43 12.33 -6.30
C GLN A 34 -12.71 12.49 -5.46
N GLU A 35 -12.66 13.24 -4.35
CA GLU A 35 -13.81 13.56 -3.48
C GLU A 35 -14.61 12.32 -3.03
N ARG A 36 -13.93 11.17 -2.90
CA ARG A 36 -14.57 9.94 -2.41
C ARG A 36 -14.59 9.95 -0.89
N ASP A 37 -15.74 9.62 -0.32
CA ASP A 37 -15.93 9.50 1.13
C ASP A 37 -15.06 8.39 1.75
N ASP A 38 -14.69 7.38 0.95
CA ASP A 38 -13.88 6.24 1.38
C ASP A 38 -12.58 6.07 0.57
N ILE A 39 -11.44 6.31 1.24
CA ILE A 39 -10.10 5.98 0.72
C ILE A 39 -9.74 4.57 1.19
N GLY A 40 -10.05 3.57 0.36
CA GLY A 40 -9.67 2.18 0.59
C GLY A 40 -8.35 1.78 -0.09
N THR A 41 -7.85 0.59 0.26
CA THR A 41 -6.66 -0.02 -0.36
C THR A 41 -6.81 -0.15 -1.88
N GLU A 42 -8.01 -0.46 -2.38
CA GLU A 42 -8.29 -0.54 -3.81
C GLU A 42 -8.07 0.81 -4.51
N SER A 43 -8.58 1.90 -3.94
CA SER A 43 -8.40 3.24 -4.47
C SER A 43 -6.92 3.63 -4.54
N LEU A 44 -6.14 3.30 -3.50
CA LEU A 44 -4.70 3.54 -3.47
C LEU A 44 -3.94 2.69 -4.50
N LEU A 45 -4.25 1.40 -4.60
CA LEU A 45 -3.61 0.51 -5.58
C LEU A 45 -3.95 0.91 -7.02
N SER A 46 -5.19 1.31 -7.29
CA SER A 46 -5.60 1.82 -8.59
C SER A 46 -4.85 3.11 -8.95
N ALA A 47 -4.72 4.05 -8.01
CA ALA A 47 -3.97 5.28 -8.24
C ALA A 47 -2.48 5.03 -8.42
N LEU A 48 -1.90 4.07 -7.67
CA LEU A 48 -0.50 3.69 -7.79
C LEU A 48 -0.19 3.07 -9.16
N VAL A 49 -1.08 2.20 -9.68
CA VAL A 49 -0.95 1.60 -11.02
C VAL A 49 -1.15 2.61 -12.15
N ALA A 50 -2.07 3.56 -11.96
CA ALA A 50 -2.33 4.60 -12.96
C ALA A 50 -1.24 5.68 -12.99
N GLY A 51 -0.51 5.85 -11.89
CA GLY A 51 0.58 6.82 -11.77
C GLY A 51 1.87 6.36 -12.48
N ASP A 52 2.71 7.34 -12.80
CA ASP A 52 4.02 7.12 -13.38
C ASP A 52 5.07 6.88 -12.30
N SER A 53 5.07 5.67 -11.72
CA SER A 53 6.06 5.26 -10.73
C SER A 53 6.63 3.88 -11.05
N ALA A 54 7.86 3.62 -10.60
CA ALA A 54 8.51 2.32 -10.75
C ALA A 54 7.71 1.21 -10.05
N ALA A 55 7.17 1.50 -8.85
CA ALA A 55 6.32 0.57 -8.11
C ALA A 55 5.02 0.26 -8.86
N GLY A 56 4.34 1.29 -9.38
CA GLY A 56 3.15 1.14 -10.22
C GLY A 56 3.42 0.30 -11.45
N SER A 57 4.52 0.59 -12.15
CA SER A 57 4.96 -0.17 -13.33
C SER A 57 5.27 -1.64 -13.02
N ALA A 58 5.86 -1.91 -11.85
CA ALA A 58 6.19 -3.28 -11.43
C ALA A 58 4.93 -4.12 -11.14
N ILE A 59 3.89 -3.52 -10.54
CA ILE A 59 2.67 -4.24 -10.15
C ILE A 59 1.58 -4.23 -11.23
N ALA A 60 1.61 -3.26 -12.16
CA ALA A 60 0.58 -3.09 -13.19
C ALA A 60 0.35 -4.34 -14.07
N PRO A 61 1.36 -5.09 -14.53
CA PRO A 61 1.13 -6.31 -15.30
C PRO A 61 0.35 -7.37 -14.51
N GLY A 62 0.72 -7.58 -13.24
CA GLY A 62 0.03 -8.52 -12.35
C GLY A 62 -1.40 -8.08 -12.04
N MET A 63 -1.61 -6.80 -11.79
CA MET A 63 -2.95 -6.26 -11.53
C MET A 63 -3.87 -6.32 -12.76
N LYS A 64 -3.34 -6.04 -13.96
CA LYS A 64 -4.10 -6.21 -15.21
C LYS A 64 -4.45 -7.67 -15.48
N ALA A 65 -3.55 -8.60 -15.16
CA ALA A 65 -3.76 -10.04 -15.31
C ALA A 65 -4.78 -10.60 -14.30
N ALA A 66 -4.84 -10.06 -13.08
CA ALA A 66 -5.73 -10.51 -12.03
C ALA A 66 -7.21 -10.14 -12.27
N GLY A 67 -7.52 -9.22 -13.20
CA GLY A 67 -8.86 -8.67 -13.34
C GLY A 67 -9.25 -7.79 -12.14
N THR A 68 -10.43 -7.16 -12.19
CA THR A 68 -10.90 -6.24 -11.15
C THR A 68 -10.81 -6.89 -9.76
N LEU A 69 -10.20 -6.22 -8.78
CA LEU A 69 -10.16 -6.59 -7.36
C LEU A 69 -11.56 -6.59 -6.68
N GLY A 70 -12.65 -6.69 -7.45
CA GLY A 70 -14.03 -6.82 -6.98
C GLY A 70 -14.34 -8.16 -6.29
N GLY A 71 -13.32 -8.88 -5.81
CA GLY A 71 -13.49 -9.94 -4.84
C GLY A 71 -13.65 -9.28 -3.47
N SER A 72 -14.89 -9.00 -3.07
CA SER A 72 -15.23 -8.65 -1.70
C SER A 72 -14.55 -9.63 -0.75
N ILE A 73 -13.65 -9.17 0.12
CA ILE A 73 -13.19 -9.96 1.26
C ILE A 73 -14.40 -10.07 2.20
N GLY A 74 -15.21 -11.10 1.99
CA GLY A 74 -16.25 -11.48 2.93
C GLY A 74 -15.59 -11.98 4.20
N VAL A 75 -15.60 -11.16 5.25
CA VAL A 75 -15.33 -11.60 6.61
C VAL A 75 -16.43 -12.61 6.96
N ARG A 76 -16.03 -13.86 7.19
CA ARG A 76 -16.84 -14.86 7.91
C ARG A 76 -16.59 -14.75 9.39
#